data_AF-A0A024HC29-F1
#
_entry.id   AF-A0A024HC29-F1
#
_cell.length_a   1.000
_cell.length_b   1.000
_cell.length_c   1.000
_cell.angle_alpha   90.00
_cell.angle_beta   90.00
_cell.angle_gamma   90.00
#
_symmetry.space_group_name_H-M   'P 1'
#
loop_
_entity.id
_entity.type
_entity.pdbx_description
1 polymer ?
#
loop_
_entity_poly.entity_id
_entity_poly.type
_entity_poly.pdbx_seq_one_letter_code
_entity_poly.pdbx_strand_id
1 'polypeptide(L)'
;MPSQQSRRRAPRMTSWTLVTLILLIVLAAIRPEQLQVVAYKLLLVTLGAVAGYWIDRTLFLVEARPHQCPAGPEKIGAWIRRALIVMACILGLTLGL
;
A
#
# COMPACT_ATOMS: atom_id res chain seq x y z
N MET A 1 -20.21 -9.01 41.06
CA MET A 1 -20.23 -8.55 39.66
C MET A 1 -19.21 -7.43 39.48
N PRO A 2 -18.27 -7.57 38.53
CA PRO A 2 -17.91 -6.42 37.70
C PRO A 2 -17.98 -6.80 36.22
N SER A 3 -18.86 -6.10 35.51
CA SER A 3 -19.02 -6.15 34.05
C SER A 3 -17.74 -5.62 33.38
N GLN A 4 -16.96 -6.54 32.80
CA GLN A 4 -15.81 -6.23 31.96
C GLN A 4 -16.28 -5.54 30.68
N GLN A 5 -16.32 -4.22 30.70
CA GLN A 5 -16.63 -3.38 29.56
C GLN A 5 -15.45 -3.43 28.59
N SER A 6 -15.50 -4.38 27.66
CA SER A 6 -14.58 -4.48 26.53
C SER A 6 -14.66 -3.18 25.74
N ARG A 7 -13.75 -2.24 26.02
CA ARG A 7 -13.48 -1.10 25.14
C ARG A 7 -13.03 -1.69 23.83
N ARG A 8 -13.96 -1.85 22.89
CA ARG A 8 -13.67 -2.05 21.48
C ARG A 8 -12.83 -0.85 21.04
N ARG A 9 -11.51 -0.96 21.15
CA ARG A 9 -10.59 -0.07 20.44
C ARG A 9 -10.84 -0.36 18.97
N ALA A 10 -11.74 0.43 18.38
CA ALA A 10 -11.89 0.46 16.94
C ALA A 10 -10.47 0.60 16.35
N PRO A 11 -10.09 -0.22 15.35
CA PRO A 11 -8.78 -0.10 14.72
C PRO A 11 -8.65 1.34 14.26
N ARG A 12 -7.62 2.08 14.72
CA ARG A 12 -7.50 3.54 14.49
C ARG A 12 -7.61 3.93 13.00
N MET A 13 -7.40 2.98 12.09
CA MET A 13 -7.55 3.15 10.65
C MET A 13 -9.00 3.19 10.16
N THR A 14 -9.99 2.61 10.87
CA THR A 14 -11.38 2.59 10.40
C THR A 14 -12.02 3.98 10.37
N SER A 15 -11.65 4.85 11.33
CA SER A 15 -12.06 6.26 11.32
C SER A 15 -11.52 6.99 10.09
N TRP A 16 -10.26 6.75 9.72
CA TRP A 16 -9.66 7.35 8.53
C TRP A 16 -10.23 6.79 7.24
N THR A 17 -10.52 5.49 7.14
CA THR A 17 -11.18 4.91 5.97
C THR A 17 -12.59 5.46 5.77
N LEU A 18 -13.31 5.75 6.86
CA LEU A 18 -14.63 6.36 6.79
C LEU A 18 -14.55 7.79 6.25
N VAL A 19 -13.57 8.58 6.73
CA VAL A 19 -13.35 9.95 6.25
C VAL A 19 -12.99 9.97 4.77
N THR A 20 -12.08 9.10 4.29
CA THR A 20 -11.74 9.02 2.87
C THR A 20 -12.92 8.59 2.00
N LEU A 21 -13.76 7.66 2.48
CA LEU A 21 -14.97 7.24 1.76
C LEU A 21 -15.97 8.39 1.62
N ILE A 22 -16.22 9.15 2.71
CA ILE A 22 -17.09 10.33 2.68
C ILE A 22 -16.55 11.37 1.70
N LEU A 23 -15.25 11.65 1.74
CA LEU A 23 -14.62 12.60 0.81
C LEU A 23 -14.78 12.16 -0.66
N LEU A 24 -14.66 10.86 -0.93
CA LEU A 24 -14.82 10.30 -2.28
C LEU A 24 -16.28 10.42 -2.76
N ILE A 25 -17.27 10.24 -1.87
CA ILE A 25 -18.69 10.44 -2.17
C ILE A 25 -18.99 11.93 -2.44
N VAL A 26 -18.43 12.84 -1.64
CA VAL A 26 -18.58 14.28 -1.88
C VAL A 26 -17.94 14.69 -3.22
N LEU A 27 -16.76 14.12 -3.53
CA LEU A 27 -16.10 14.34 -4.82
C LEU A 27 -16.96 13.85 -6.00
N ALA A 28 -17.55 12.65 -5.87
CA ALA A 28 -18.46 12.08 -6.86
C ALA A 28 -19.68 12.97 -7.13
N ALA A 29 -20.22 13.59 -6.08
CA ALA A 29 -21.41 14.45 -6.18
C ALA A 29 -21.11 15.83 -6.81
N ILE A 30 -19.93 16.41 -6.54
CA ILE A 30 -19.58 17.75 -7.05
C ILE A 30 -18.99 17.67 -8.46
N ARG A 31 -18.09 16.70 -8.72
CA ARG A 31 -17.36 16.55 -9.99
C ARG A 31 -17.27 15.07 -10.39
N PRO A 32 -18.33 14.50 -11.00
CA PRO A 32 -18.32 13.10 -11.42
C PRO A 32 -17.24 12.79 -12.46
N GLU A 33 -16.88 13.78 -13.28
CA GLU A 33 -15.75 13.72 -14.23
C GLU A 33 -14.39 13.48 -13.56
N GLN A 34 -14.22 13.89 -12.31
CA GLN A 34 -12.98 13.68 -11.55
C GLN A 34 -12.84 12.25 -11.01
N LEU A 35 -13.94 11.47 -10.94
CA LEU A 35 -13.88 10.06 -10.55
C LEU A 35 -13.03 9.24 -11.50
N GLN A 36 -13.10 9.52 -12.81
CA GLN A 36 -12.32 8.80 -13.81
C GLN A 36 -10.82 9.05 -13.63
N VAL A 37 -10.42 10.26 -13.25
CA VAL A 37 -9.02 10.61 -12.95
C VAL A 37 -8.53 9.94 -11.66
N VAL A 38 -9.37 9.89 -10.62
CA VAL A 38 -9.03 9.19 -9.37
C VAL A 38 -8.91 7.68 -9.60
N ALA A 39 -9.84 7.08 -10.34
CA ALA A 39 -9.80 5.67 -10.71
C ALA A 39 -8.55 5.36 -11.54
N TYR A 40 -8.19 6.23 -12.48
CA TYR A 40 -6.96 6.12 -13.26
C TYR A 40 -5.71 6.14 -12.38
N LYS A 41 -5.61 7.10 -11.45
CA LYS A 41 -4.49 7.17 -10.49
C LYS A 41 -4.40 5.94 -9.59
N LEU A 42 -5.54 5.43 -9.11
CA LEU A 42 -5.58 4.19 -8.33
C LEU A 42 -5.11 2.98 -9.14
N LEU A 43 -5.52 2.88 -10.40
CA LEU A 43 -5.06 1.85 -11.34
C LEU A 43 -3.55 1.91 -11.54
N LEU A 44 -2.96 3.10 -11.71
CA LEU A 44 -1.51 3.24 -11.86
C LEU A 44 -0.77 2.80 -10.60
N VAL A 45 -1.26 3.16 -9.41
CA VAL A 45 -0.64 2.76 -8.14
C VAL A 45 -0.72 1.24 -7.95
N THR A 46 -1.86 0.61 -8.25
CA THR A 46 -2.01 -0.84 -8.13
C THR A 46 -1.15 -1.58 -9.16
N LEU A 47 -1.11 -1.12 -10.41
CA LEU A 47 -0.22 -1.66 -11.44
C LEU A 47 1.25 -1.50 -11.03
N GLY A 48 1.64 -0.36 -10.45
CA GLY A 48 3.00 -0.15 -9.95
C GLY A 48 3.39 -1.05 -8.79
N ALA A 49 2.45 -1.32 -7.87
CA ALA A 49 2.66 -2.28 -6.79
C ALA A 49 2.83 -3.70 -7.35
N VAL A 50 2.01 -4.10 -8.33
CA VAL A 50 2.11 -5.41 -8.98
C VAL A 50 3.43 -5.52 -9.73
N ALA A 51 3.77 -4.54 -10.57
CA ALA A 51 5.03 -4.52 -11.32
C ALA A 51 6.26 -4.55 -10.38
N GLY A 52 6.27 -3.74 -9.32
CA GLY A 52 7.34 -3.74 -8.33
C GLY A 52 7.48 -5.08 -7.60
N TYR A 53 6.37 -5.77 -7.31
CA TYR A 53 6.39 -7.12 -6.74
C TYR A 53 6.93 -8.17 -7.72
N TRP A 54 6.56 -8.10 -8.99
CA TRP A 54 7.11 -8.97 -10.04
C TRP A 54 8.61 -8.74 -10.23
N ILE A 55 9.06 -7.49 -10.21
CA ILE A 55 10.47 -7.11 -10.29
C ILE A 55 11.24 -7.63 -9.06
N ASP A 56 10.71 -7.44 -7.84
CA ASP A 56 11.32 -8.00 -6.63
C ASP A 56 11.48 -9.53 -6.72
N ARG A 57 10.45 -10.23 -7.22
CA ARG A 57 10.44 -11.69 -7.33
C ARG A 57 11.37 -12.24 -8.42
N THR A 58 11.61 -11.48 -9.49
CA THR A 58 12.49 -11.89 -10.61
C THR A 58 13.96 -11.57 -10.35
N LEU A 59 14.25 -10.45 -9.67
CA LEU A 59 15.61 -10.06 -9.27
C LEU A 59 16.15 -10.92 -8.12
N PHE A 60 15.30 -11.42 -7.23
CA PHE A 60 15.71 -12.20 -6.05
C PHE A 60 15.11 -13.61 -6.09
N LEU A 61 15.93 -14.58 -6.51
CA LEU A 61 15.64 -16.01 -6.42
C LEU A 61 15.56 -16.49 -4.94
N VAL A 62 15.04 -17.69 -4.73
CA VAL A 62 14.51 -18.22 -3.44
C VAL A 62 15.46 -18.01 -2.25
N GLU A 63 16.78 -18.08 -2.44
CA GLU A 63 17.83 -17.92 -1.42
C GLU A 63 17.91 -16.53 -0.73
N ALA A 64 17.35 -15.46 -1.31
CA ALA A 64 17.42 -14.11 -0.72
C ALA A 64 16.12 -13.66 -0.04
N ARG A 65 15.22 -14.60 0.29
CA ARG A 65 13.94 -14.29 0.92
C ARG A 65 14.15 -13.94 2.41
N PRO A 66 13.51 -12.87 2.94
CA PRO A 66 13.72 -12.40 4.32
C PRO A 66 13.35 -13.42 5.41
N HIS A 67 12.59 -14.47 5.09
CA HIS A 67 12.30 -15.58 5.99
C HIS A 67 13.37 -16.67 6.01
N GLN A 68 14.26 -16.73 5.01
CA GLN A 68 15.36 -17.69 4.91
C GLN A 68 16.72 -17.05 5.24
N CYS A 69 16.83 -15.72 5.21
CA CYS A 69 18.05 -15.04 5.65
C CYS A 69 18.33 -15.32 7.15
N PRO A 70 19.60 -15.50 7.56
CA PRO A 70 19.99 -15.50 8.98
C PRO A 70 19.52 -14.21 9.67
N ALA A 71 19.27 -14.25 10.99
CA ALA A 71 18.82 -13.09 11.77
C ALA A 71 19.91 -12.02 11.97
N GLY A 72 20.51 -11.55 10.88
CA GLY A 72 21.52 -10.50 10.82
C GLY A 72 21.02 -9.22 10.14
N PRO A 73 21.89 -8.22 9.96
CA PRO A 73 21.58 -6.95 9.28
C PRO A 73 21.09 -7.14 7.84
N GLU A 74 21.37 -8.29 7.22
CA GLU A 74 20.91 -8.67 5.89
C GLU A 74 19.39 -8.78 5.77
N LYS A 75 18.67 -9.18 6.83
CA LYS A 75 17.20 -9.18 6.83
C LYS A 75 16.64 -7.78 6.61
N ILE A 76 17.19 -6.80 7.32
CA ILE A 76 16.76 -5.39 7.24
C ILE A 76 17.04 -4.87 5.82
N GLY A 77 18.21 -5.19 5.26
CA GLY A 77 18.55 -4.86 3.87
C GLY A 77 17.57 -5.44 2.84
N ALA A 78 17.09 -6.66 3.04
CA ALA A 78 16.08 -7.28 2.18
C ALA A 78 14.71 -6.59 2.26
N TRP A 79 14.29 -6.16 3.46
CA TRP A 79 13.04 -5.40 3.64
C TRP A 79 13.10 -3.99 3.03
N ILE A 80 14.22 -3.28 3.22
CA ILE A 80 14.41 -1.93 2.66
C ILE A 80 14.43 -1.98 1.13
N ARG A 81 15.13 -2.95 0.55
CA ARG A 81 15.20 -3.11 -0.90
C ARG A 81 13.83 -3.35 -1.54
N ARG A 82 13.01 -4.20 -0.93
CA ARG A 82 11.61 -4.45 -1.34
C ARG A 82 10.78 -3.17 -1.31
N ALA A 83 10.88 -2.43 -0.21
CA ALA A 83 10.17 -1.16 -0.07
C ALA A 83 10.62 -0.14 -1.13
N LEU A 84 11.93 -0.05 -1.42
CA LEU A 84 12.49 0.88 -2.41
C LEU A 84 12.08 0.53 -3.85
N ILE A 85 12.09 -0.75 -4.24
CA ILE A 85 11.68 -1.18 -5.59
C ILE A 85 10.20 -0.85 -5.81
N VAL A 86 9.35 -1.19 -4.84
CA VAL A 86 7.90 -0.90 -4.92
C VAL A 86 7.65 0.62 -4.94
N MET A 87 8.33 1.39 -4.08
CA MET A 87 8.26 2.85 -4.09
C MET A 87 8.69 3.44 -5.42
N ALA A 88 9.80 2.96 -6.01
CA ALA A 88 10.30 3.44 -7.29
C ALA A 88 9.31 3.17 -8.44
N CYS A 89 8.70 1.97 -8.48
CA CYS A 89 7.67 1.66 -9.48
C CYS A 89 6.42 2.54 -9.33
N ILE A 90 5.93 2.73 -8.10
CA ILE A 90 4.75 3.57 -7.85
C ILE A 90 5.03 5.03 -8.23
N LEU A 91 6.19 5.58 -7.83
CA LEU A 91 6.58 6.95 -8.19
C LEU A 91 6.80 7.11 -9.70
N GLY A 92 7.46 6.17 -10.36
CA GLY A 92 7.69 6.21 -11.81
C GLY A 92 6.39 6.22 -12.62
N LEU A 93 5.43 5.39 -12.24
CA LEU A 93 4.13 5.32 -12.92
C LEU A 93 3.20 6.48 -12.58
N THR A 94 3.40 7.16 -11.45
CA THR A 94 2.57 8.30 -11.05
C THR A 94 3.15 9.66 -11.46
N LEU A 95 4.45 9.76 -11.72
CA LEU A 95 5.12 10.97 -12.19
C LEU A 95 5.34 11.00 -13.72
N GLY A 96 5.36 9.84 -14.38
CA GLY A 96 5.53 9.74 -15.84
C GLY A 96 4.29 10.09 -16.67
N LEU A 97 3.24 10.62 -16.04
CA LEU A 97 1.93 10.98 -16.60
C LEU A 97 1.50 12.36 -16.11
#